data_AF-A0A7J2X1H9-F1
#
_entry.id   AF-A0A7J2X1H9-F1
#
_cell.length_a   1.000
_cell.length_b   1.000
_cell.length_c   1.000
_cell.angle_alpha   90.00
_cell.angle_beta   90.00
_cell.angle_gamma   90.00
#
_symmetry.space_group_name_H-M   'P 1'
#
loop_
_entity.id
_entity.type
_entity.pdbx_description
1 polymer ?
#
loop_
_entity_poly.entity_id
_entity_poly.type
_entity_poly.pdbx_seq_one_letter_code
_entity_poly.pdbx_strand_id
1 'polypeptide(L)'
;MDGGKLLEYCVEEIDLDGVKAKAITREAEVVSVAAHAIYKEHMYLLADYFTIKRWISGKAIRLAEEHKVEDSISIALKLNQLLENGVLEAPIKLDIGNVMTLYTNKFIEDNIFRATSINLIKYLKRGDIGKRLLSRVTRLSY
;
A
#
# COMPACT_ATOMS: atom_id res chain seq x y z
N MET A 1 -0.09 3.82 8.19
CA MET A 1 -1.33 3.02 8.30
C MET A 1 -1.21 2.02 9.43
N ASP A 2 -2.23 1.98 10.28
CA ASP A 2 -2.33 1.09 11.43
C ASP A 2 -3.33 -0.02 11.09
N GLY A 3 -2.84 -1.24 10.91
CA GLY A 3 -3.70 -2.39 10.56
C GLY A 3 -4.61 -2.84 11.70
N GLY A 4 -4.25 -2.56 12.96
CA GLY A 4 -5.11 -2.87 14.11
C GLY A 4 -6.38 -2.05 14.08
N LYS A 5 -6.26 -0.75 13.79
CA LYS A 5 -7.42 0.15 13.63
C LYS A 5 -8.34 -0.28 12.49
N LEU A 6 -7.79 -0.71 11.35
CA LEU A 6 -8.62 -1.19 10.24
C LEU A 6 -9.41 -2.46 10.63
N LEU A 7 -8.77 -3.39 11.36
CA LEU A 7 -9.42 -4.62 11.83
C LEU A 7 -10.41 -4.40 12.98
N GLU A 8 -10.34 -3.25 13.66
CA GLU A 8 -11.24 -2.92 14.77
C GLU A 8 -12.43 -2.08 14.30
N TYR A 9 -12.17 -1.09 13.44
CA TYR A 9 -13.15 -0.06 13.06
C TYR A 9 -13.66 -0.15 11.62
N CYS A 10 -13.00 -0.93 10.76
CA CYS A 10 -13.35 -1.05 9.35
C CYS A 10 -13.68 -2.50 8.98
N VAL A 11 -14.58 -3.13 9.72
CA VAL A 11 -15.00 -4.52 9.51
C VAL A 11 -16.50 -4.59 9.23
N GLU A 12 -16.86 -5.44 8.27
CA GLU A 12 -18.23 -5.81 7.92
C GLU A 12 -18.43 -7.32 7.99
N GLU A 13 -19.65 -7.75 8.29
CA GLU A 13 -20.04 -9.15 8.12
C GLU A 13 -20.46 -9.38 6.67
N ILE A 14 -19.87 -10.39 6.05
CA ILE A 14 -20.20 -10.83 4.70
C ILE A 14 -20.69 -12.28 4.73
N ASP A 15 -21.57 -12.60 3.79
CA ASP A 15 -21.99 -13.98 3.53
C ASP A 15 -21.16 -14.55 2.38
N LEU A 16 -20.45 -15.63 2.65
CA LEU A 16 -19.65 -16.38 1.69
C LEU A 16 -20.27 -17.77 1.57
N ASP A 17 -21.16 -17.93 0.59
CA ASP A 17 -21.86 -19.20 0.31
C ASP A 17 -22.53 -19.80 1.57
N GLY A 18 -23.24 -18.95 2.33
CA GLY A 18 -23.93 -19.34 3.57
C GLY A 18 -23.05 -19.35 4.82
N VAL A 19 -21.75 -19.03 4.69
CA VAL A 19 -20.83 -18.85 5.82
C VAL A 19 -20.69 -17.37 6.14
N LYS A 20 -21.11 -16.97 7.34
CA LYS A 20 -20.86 -15.62 7.86
C LYS A 20 -19.37 -15.45 8.18
N ALA A 21 -18.72 -14.52 7.51
CA ALA A 21 -17.33 -14.16 7.73
C ALA A 21 -17.19 -12.67 8.05
N LYS A 22 -16.11 -12.31 8.74
CA LYS A 22 -15.72 -10.91 8.93
C LYS A 22 -14.72 -10.53 7.85
N ALA A 23 -15.00 -9.45 7.14
CA ALA A 23 -14.11 -8.86 6.14
C ALA A 23 -13.84 -7.40 6.48
N ILE A 24 -12.72 -6.87 6.00
CA ILE A 24 -12.53 -5.42 6.03
C ILE A 24 -13.51 -4.77 5.04
N THR A 25 -13.94 -3.55 5.32
CA THR A 25 -14.80 -2.81 4.38
C THR A 25 -14.07 -2.55 3.07
N ARG A 26 -14.83 -2.38 1.99
CA ARG A 26 -14.29 -2.04 0.65
C ARG A 26 -13.37 -0.83 0.68
N GLU A 27 -13.71 0.20 1.43
CA GLU A 27 -12.85 1.38 1.60
C GLU A 27 -11.51 1.04 2.24
N ALA A 28 -11.52 0.24 3.30
CA ALA A 28 -10.31 -0.21 3.97
C ALA A 28 -9.48 -1.12 3.06
N GLU A 29 -10.12 -1.94 2.21
CA GLU A 29 -9.42 -2.75 1.24
C GLU A 29 -8.70 -1.91 0.19
N VAL A 30 -9.35 -0.90 -0.37
CA VAL A 30 -8.73 0.06 -1.31
C VAL A 30 -7.50 0.73 -0.70
N VAL A 31 -7.64 1.25 0.53
CA VAL A 31 -6.55 1.94 1.24
C VAL A 31 -5.41 0.97 1.55
N SER A 32 -5.73 -0.25 2.01
CA SER A 32 -4.75 -1.27 2.35
C SER A 32 -3.98 -1.75 1.12
N VAL A 33 -4.67 -2.03 0.02
CA VAL A 33 -4.08 -2.48 -1.24
C VAL A 33 -3.17 -1.42 -1.83
N ALA A 34 -3.63 -0.17 -1.92
CA ALA A 34 -2.80 0.93 -2.41
C ALA A 34 -1.55 1.12 -1.55
N ALA A 35 -1.71 1.17 -0.21
CA ALA A 35 -0.59 1.33 0.69
C ALA A 35 0.40 0.15 0.62
N HIS A 36 -0.09 -1.08 0.45
CA HIS A 36 0.74 -2.28 0.33
C HIS A 36 1.54 -2.29 -0.98
N ALA A 37 0.86 -2.08 -2.11
CA ALA A 37 1.47 -2.08 -3.43
C ALA A 37 2.56 -0.99 -3.55
N ILE A 38 2.24 0.23 -3.11
CA ILE A 38 3.14 1.38 -3.24
C ILE A 38 4.26 1.37 -2.19
N TYR A 39 3.94 1.22 -0.89
CA TYR A 39 4.92 1.43 0.19
C TYR A 39 5.59 0.16 0.71
N LYS A 40 5.07 -1.03 0.40
CA LYS A 40 5.67 -2.27 0.91
C LYS A 40 6.32 -3.04 -0.22
N GLU A 41 5.55 -3.38 -1.25
CA GLU A 41 6.03 -4.24 -2.34
C GLU A 41 6.69 -3.46 -3.47
N HIS A 42 6.43 -2.16 -3.60
CA HIS A 42 6.91 -1.31 -4.70
C HIS A 42 6.55 -1.89 -6.08
N MET A 43 5.39 -2.51 -6.15
CA MET A 43 4.92 -3.23 -7.32
C MET A 43 3.40 -3.14 -7.36
N TYR A 44 2.88 -2.82 -8.54
CA TYR A 44 1.45 -2.62 -8.77
C TYR A 44 0.93 -3.69 -9.71
N LEU A 45 0.06 -4.55 -9.19
CA LEU A 45 -0.47 -5.72 -9.87
C LEU A 45 -1.80 -5.40 -10.57
N LEU A 46 -2.20 -6.30 -11.46
CA LEU A 46 -3.51 -6.22 -12.11
C LEU A 46 -4.66 -6.36 -11.09
N ALA A 47 -4.45 -7.14 -10.03
CA ALA A 47 -5.41 -7.23 -8.92
C ALA A 47 -5.59 -5.87 -8.23
N ASP A 48 -4.49 -5.17 -7.93
CA ASP A 48 -4.52 -3.85 -7.31
C ASP A 48 -5.29 -2.85 -8.17
N TYR A 49 -5.03 -2.86 -9.49
CA TYR A 49 -5.77 -2.08 -10.47
C TYR A 49 -7.28 -2.28 -10.35
N PHE A 50 -7.75 -3.53 -10.37
CA PHE A 50 -9.19 -3.83 -10.33
C PHE A 50 -9.83 -3.48 -9.00
N THR A 51 -9.16 -3.78 -7.88
CA THR A 51 -9.64 -3.40 -6.54
C THR A 51 -9.85 -1.89 -6.45
N ILE A 52 -8.84 -1.12 -6.84
CA ILE A 52 -8.89 0.35 -6.74
C ILE A 52 -9.89 0.92 -7.73
N LYS A 53 -9.87 0.49 -8.99
CA LYS A 53 -10.82 0.96 -10.01
C LYS A 53 -12.27 0.72 -9.61
N ARG A 54 -12.56 -0.44 -9.00
CA ARG A 54 -13.93 -0.85 -8.70
C ARG A 54 -14.48 -0.22 -7.42
N TRP A 55 -13.63 0.01 -6.42
CA TRP A 55 -14.09 0.35 -5.07
C TRP A 55 -13.62 1.71 -4.55
N ILE A 56 -12.82 2.47 -5.31
CA ILE A 56 -12.45 3.83 -4.91
C ILE A 56 -13.70 4.69 -4.68
N SER A 57 -13.72 5.41 -3.57
CA SER A 57 -14.82 6.29 -3.18
C SER A 57 -14.31 7.47 -2.35
N GLY A 58 -15.14 8.50 -2.19
CA GLY A 58 -14.81 9.62 -1.30
C GLY A 58 -14.60 9.19 0.17
N LYS A 59 -15.20 8.07 0.60
CA LYS A 59 -14.94 7.49 1.93
C LYS A 59 -13.56 6.85 2.00
N ALA A 60 -13.14 6.13 0.96
CA ALA A 60 -11.80 5.56 0.88
C ALA A 60 -10.71 6.64 0.88
N ILE A 61 -10.93 7.76 0.19
CA ILE A 61 -10.00 8.91 0.19
C ILE A 61 -9.86 9.48 1.60
N ARG A 62 -10.96 9.77 2.30
CA ARG A 62 -10.92 10.26 3.68
C ARG A 62 -10.23 9.27 4.63
N LEU A 63 -10.51 7.98 4.48
CA LEU A 63 -9.84 6.94 5.27
C LEU A 63 -8.32 6.91 5.01
N ALA A 64 -7.90 7.14 3.76
CA ALA A 64 -6.48 7.25 3.43
C ALA A 64 -5.82 8.45 4.12
N GLU A 65 -6.47 9.62 4.14
CA GLU A 65 -6.01 10.82 4.84
C GLU A 65 -5.91 10.61 6.36
N GLU A 66 -6.93 10.00 6.97
CA GLU A 66 -6.93 9.64 8.41
C GLU A 66 -5.74 8.73 8.77
N HIS A 67 -5.32 7.88 7.84
CA HIS A 67 -4.20 6.96 7.99
C HIS A 67 -2.86 7.47 7.41
N LYS A 68 -2.82 8.71 6.89
CA LYS A 68 -1.65 9.36 6.28
C LYS A 68 -1.04 8.54 5.14
N VAL A 69 -1.90 8.07 4.23
CA VAL A 69 -1.55 7.25 3.05
C VAL A 69 -2.25 7.70 1.77
N GLU A 70 -2.81 8.90 1.74
CA GLU A 70 -3.45 9.53 0.58
C GLU A 70 -2.54 9.59 -0.66
N ASP A 71 -1.23 9.75 -0.47
CA ASP A 71 -0.23 9.68 -1.52
C ASP A 71 -0.26 8.34 -2.27
N SER A 72 -0.45 7.21 -1.57
CA SER A 72 -0.56 5.89 -2.22
C SER A 72 -1.79 5.77 -3.10
N ILE A 73 -2.91 6.38 -2.70
CA ILE A 73 -4.12 6.44 -3.52
C ILE A 73 -3.86 7.29 -4.77
N SER A 74 -3.24 8.46 -4.61
CA SER A 74 -2.91 9.36 -5.72
C SER A 74 -2.05 8.67 -6.80
N ILE A 75 -1.05 7.90 -6.37
CA ILE A 75 -0.18 7.15 -7.29
C ILE A 75 -0.94 6.01 -7.95
N ALA A 76 -1.69 5.22 -7.17
CA ALA A 76 -2.46 4.12 -7.73
C ALA A 76 -3.47 4.60 -8.77
N LEU A 77 -4.13 5.75 -8.55
CA LEU A 77 -5.02 6.36 -9.54
C LEU A 77 -4.28 6.79 -10.81
N LYS A 78 -3.08 7.37 -10.70
CA LYS A 78 -2.24 7.69 -11.86
C LYS A 78 -1.82 6.42 -12.61
N LEU A 79 -1.43 5.36 -11.91
CA LEU A 79 -1.08 4.08 -12.52
C LEU A 79 -2.29 3.46 -13.23
N ASN A 80 -3.48 3.53 -12.63
CA ASN A 80 -4.72 3.08 -13.27
C ASN A 80 -4.99 3.82 -14.57
N GLN A 81 -4.82 5.16 -14.58
CA GLN A 81 -4.98 5.95 -15.81
C GLN A 81 -3.97 5.55 -16.90
N LEU A 82 -2.71 5.30 -16.53
CA LEU A 82 -1.68 4.87 -17.48
C LEU A 82 -1.95 3.47 -18.04
N LEU A 83 -2.46 2.55 -17.22
CA LEU A 83 -2.92 1.22 -17.64
C LEU A 83 -4.13 1.33 -18.58
N GLU A 84 -5.13 2.16 -18.25
CA GLU A 84 -6.32 2.36 -19.08
C GLU A 84 -6.00 2.94 -20.45
N ASN A 85 -5.02 3.83 -20.51
CA ASN A 85 -4.56 4.45 -21.75
C ASN A 85 -3.58 3.56 -22.54
N GLY A 86 -3.26 2.36 -22.05
CA GLY A 86 -2.32 1.43 -22.69
C GLY A 86 -0.86 1.91 -22.69
N VAL A 87 -0.52 2.87 -21.83
CA VAL A 87 0.86 3.39 -21.70
C VAL A 87 1.73 2.43 -20.89
N LEU A 88 1.13 1.72 -19.93
CA LEU A 88 1.78 0.71 -19.11
C LEU A 88 1.01 -0.61 -19.20
N GLU A 89 1.69 -1.71 -18.90
CA GLU A 89 1.11 -3.03 -18.70
C GLU A 89 1.45 -3.54 -17.30
N ALA A 90 0.53 -4.27 -16.68
CA ALA A 90 0.73 -4.88 -15.36
C ALA A 90 1.42 -6.25 -15.49
N PRO A 91 2.26 -6.67 -14.53
CA PRO A 91 2.61 -5.96 -13.29
C PRO A 91 3.63 -4.84 -13.52
N ILE A 92 3.45 -3.72 -12.81
CA ILE A 92 4.34 -2.56 -12.87
C ILE A 92 5.27 -2.57 -11.67
N LYS A 93 6.58 -2.61 -11.91
CA LYS A 93 7.57 -2.37 -10.84
C LYS A 93 7.80 -0.86 -10.70
N LEU A 94 7.61 -0.34 -9.50
CA LEU A 94 7.77 1.09 -9.22
C LEU A 94 9.26 1.39 -9.07
N ASP A 95 9.73 2.42 -9.76
CA ASP A 95 11.09 2.91 -9.58
C ASP A 95 11.22 3.54 -8.18
N ILE A 96 12.10 2.95 -7.36
CA ILE A 96 12.40 3.37 -5.99
C ILE A 96 12.77 4.86 -5.96
N GLY A 97 13.39 5.42 -7.01
CA GLY A 97 13.71 6.84 -7.09
C GLY A 97 12.49 7.75 -6.95
N ASN A 98 11.39 7.41 -7.61
CA ASN A 98 10.12 8.15 -7.50
C ASN A 98 9.36 7.82 -6.20
N VAL A 99 9.58 6.64 -5.62
CA VAL A 99 8.97 6.28 -4.34
C VAL A 99 9.67 6.96 -3.15
N MET A 100 10.97 7.26 -3.27
CA MET A 100 11.74 7.95 -2.24
C MET A 100 11.21 9.34 -1.90
N THR A 101 10.69 10.09 -2.88
CA THR A 101 10.08 11.41 -2.65
C THR A 101 8.79 11.33 -1.82
N LEU A 102 8.05 10.23 -1.96
CA LEU A 102 6.86 9.94 -1.14
C LEU A 102 7.26 9.50 0.27
N TYR A 103 8.33 8.72 0.39
CA TYR A 103 8.87 8.34 1.69
C TYR A 103 9.40 9.53 2.47
N THR A 104 9.99 10.54 1.80
CA THR A 104 10.43 11.77 2.50
C THR A 104 9.26 12.53 3.09
N ASN A 105 8.16 12.71 2.35
CA ASN A 105 6.96 13.38 2.87
C ASN A 105 6.36 12.59 4.04
N LYS A 106 6.22 11.26 3.85
CA LYS A 106 5.70 10.37 4.90
C LYS A 106 6.57 10.32 6.15
N PHE A 107 7.90 10.38 6.00
CA PHE A 107 8.84 10.41 7.13
C PHE A 107 8.74 11.70 7.96
N ILE A 108 8.37 12.81 7.33
CA ILE A 108 8.20 14.09 8.00
C ILE A 108 6.87 14.11 8.78
N GLU A 109 5.79 13.63 8.17
CA GLU A 109 4.43 13.81 8.69
C GLU A 109 3.92 12.67 9.59
N ASP A 110 4.45 11.46 9.43
CA ASP A 110 4.04 10.27 10.18
C ASP A 110 5.12 9.84 11.19
N ASN A 111 4.87 10.11 12.47
CA ASN A 111 5.75 9.74 13.58
C ASN A 111 5.99 8.22 13.69
N ILE A 112 4.99 7.39 13.36
CA ILE A 112 5.09 5.92 13.41
C ILE A 112 5.95 5.43 12.26
N PHE A 113 5.72 5.96 11.06
CA PHE A 113 6.55 5.66 9.90
C PHE A 113 8.00 6.09 10.11
N ARG A 114 8.23 7.27 10.69
CA ARG A 114 9.56 7.77 11.05
C ARG A 114 10.30 6.83 12.01
N ALA A 115 9.64 6.45 13.11
CA ALA A 115 10.23 5.54 14.10
C ALA A 115 10.55 4.17 13.50
N THR A 116 9.65 3.64 12.67
CA THR A 116 9.83 2.36 11.98
C THR A 116 10.97 2.43 10.97
N SER A 117 11.08 3.53 10.22
CA SER A 117 12.15 3.78 9.25
C SER A 117 13.53 3.86 9.91
N ILE A 118 13.64 4.56 11.04
CA ILE A 118 14.89 4.62 11.82
C ILE A 118 15.29 3.24 12.33
N ASN A 119 14.32 2.46 12.83
CA ASN A 119 14.58 1.09 13.26
C ASN A 119 14.99 0.19 12.08
N LEU A 120 14.35 0.34 10.92
CA LEU A 120 14.69 -0.40 9.71
C LEU A 120 16.13 -0.12 9.26
N ILE A 121 16.61 1.13 9.35
CA ILE A 121 18.01 1.49 9.07
C ILE A 121 18.96 0.77 10.05
N LYS A 122 18.59 0.66 11.33
CA LYS A 122 19.39 -0.10 12.32
C LYS A 122 19.45 -1.58 11.98
N TYR A 123 18.35 -2.17 11.49
CA TYR A 123 18.29 -3.58 11.07
C TYR A 123 19.02 -3.85 9.75
N LEU A 124 18.98 -2.91 8.80
CA LEU A 124 19.73 -3.01 7.54
C LEU A 124 21.24 -3.08 7.76
N LYS A 125 21.74 -2.44 8.82
CA LYS A 125 23.16 -2.51 9.22
C LYS A 125 23.54 -3.82 9.93
N ARG A 126 22.59 -4.71 10.23
CA ARG A 126 22.85 -6.00 10.91
C ARG A 126 22.93 -7.15 9.90
N GLY A 127 24.15 -7.45 9.45
CA GLY A 127 24.56 -8.74 8.86
C GLY A 127 23.54 -9.39 7.90
N ASP A 128 23.17 -10.64 8.18
CA ASP A 128 22.26 -11.43 7.32
C ASP A 128 20.81 -10.94 7.29
N ILE A 129 20.34 -10.27 8.35
CA ILE A 129 19.01 -9.64 8.38
C ILE A 129 18.97 -8.48 7.38
N GLY A 130 20.04 -7.69 7.33
CA GLY A 130 20.20 -6.62 6.35
C GLY A 130 20.18 -7.13 4.91
N LYS A 131 20.88 -8.24 4.62
CA LYS A 131 20.85 -8.87 3.29
C LYS A 131 19.45 -9.34 2.89
N ARG A 132 18.68 -9.95 3.80
CA ARG A 132 17.29 -10.38 3.53
C ARG A 132 16.33 -9.21 3.34
N LEU A 133 16.55 -8.09 4.02
CA LEU A 133 15.77 -6.87 3.83
C LEU A 133 16.11 -6.21 2.48
N LEU A 134 17.39 -6.11 2.15
CA LEU A 134 17.85 -5.61 0.84
C LEU A 134 17.31 -6.45 -0.30
N SER A 135 17.33 -7.79 -0.18
CA SER A 135 16.79 -8.68 -1.22
C SER A 135 15.29 -8.55 -1.44
N ARG A 136 14.53 -8.06 -0.45
CA ARG A 136 13.10 -7.74 -0.61
C ARG A 136 12.90 -6.43 -1.38
N VAL A 137 13.73 -5.43 -1.10
CA VAL A 137 13.70 -4.13 -1.79
C VAL A 137 14.17 -4.26 -3.24
N THR A 138 15.18 -5.09 -3.50
CA THR A 138 15.71 -5.31 -4.85
C THR A 138 15.02 -6.44 -5.60
N ARG A 139 14.02 -7.09 -4.99
CA ARG A 139 13.36 -8.28 -5.54
C ARG A 139 12.78 -7.99 -6.93
N LEU A 140 13.06 -8.87 -7.90
CA LEU A 140 12.60 -8.75 -9.28
C LEU A 140 11.30 -9.54 -9.54
N SER A 141 10.98 -10.54 -8.72
CA SER A 141 9.77 -11.36 -8.83
C SER A 141 9.30 -11.88 -7.46
N TYR A 142 8.05 -12.34 -7.38
CA TYR A 142 7.47 -12.91 -6.15
C TYR A 142 8.13 -14.23 -5.71
#